data_AF-A0A0X9MIW8-F1
#
_entry.id   AF-A0A0X9MIW8-F1
#
_cell.length_a   1.000
_cell.length_b   1.000
_cell.length_c   1.000
_cell.angle_alpha   90.00
_cell.angle_beta   90.00
_cell.angle_gamma   90.00
#
_symmetry.space_group_name_H-M   'P 1'
#
loop_
_entity.id
_entity.type
_entity.pdbx_description
1 polymer ?
#
loop_
_entity_poly.entity_id
_entity_poly.type
_entity_poly.pdbx_seq_one_letter_code
_entity_poly.pdbx_strand_id
1 'polypeptide(L)' 'PTPCRDPPDKLFTVHGLWPSNSSGNDPIYCKNTTMNSTKIANLTARLEII' A
#
# COMPACT_ATOMS: atom_id res chain seq x y z
N PRO A 1 7.32 -14.78 20.00
CA PRO A 1 6.46 -14.22 18.93
C PRO A 1 6.28 -12.72 19.14
N THR A 2 6.67 -11.89 18.17
CA THR A 2 6.42 -10.45 18.23
C THR A 2 4.92 -10.21 18.06
N PRO A 3 4.25 -9.46 18.97
CA PRO A 3 2.83 -9.15 18.83
C PRO A 3 2.56 -8.39 17.53
N CYS A 4 1.41 -8.65 16.90
CA CYS A 4 0.93 -7.87 15.76
C CYS A 4 0.77 -6.40 16.15
N ARG A 5 1.21 -5.49 15.28
CA ARG A 5 1.00 -4.04 15.44
C ARG A 5 -0.37 -3.66 14.91
N ASP A 6 -1.39 -4.32 15.41
CA ASP A 6 -2.76 -3.97 15.06
C ASP A 6 -3.16 -2.73 15.84
N PRO A 7 -3.66 -1.68 15.17
CA PRO A 7 -4.17 -0.53 15.88
C PRO A 7 -5.33 -0.95 16.78
N PRO A 8 -5.43 -0.37 18.00
CA PRO A 8 -6.51 -0.67 18.92
C PRO A 8 -7.87 -0.28 18.34
N ASP A 9 -7.87 0.77 17.50
CA ASP A 9 -9.01 1.20 16.71
C ASP A 9 -9.19 0.24 15.53
N LYS A 10 -10.23 -0.58 15.57
CA LYS A 10 -10.58 -1.57 14.52
C LYS A 10 -11.15 -0.91 13.26
N LEU A 11 -10.47 0.11 12.76
CA LEU A 11 -10.81 0.80 11.52
C LEU A 11 -10.20 0.06 10.33
N PHE A 12 -10.84 0.18 9.17
CA PHE A 12 -10.26 -0.32 7.93
C PHE A 12 -9.02 0.49 7.55
N THR A 13 -7.93 -0.20 7.26
CA THR A 13 -6.68 0.40 6.74
C THR A 13 -6.45 -0.02 5.29
N VAL A 14 -5.62 0.75 4.59
CA VAL A 14 -5.26 0.43 3.19
C VAL A 14 -4.22 -0.69 3.18
N HIS A 15 -4.61 -1.87 2.69
CA HIS A 15 -3.66 -2.97 2.46
C HIS A 15 -2.81 -2.76 1.20
N GLY A 16 -3.43 -2.24 0.13
CA GLY A 16 -2.77 -1.95 -1.13
C GLY A 16 -3.77 -1.61 -2.23
N LEU A 17 -3.24 -1.23 -3.40
CA LEU A 17 -3.99 -0.97 -4.62
C LEU A 17 -3.43 -1.88 -5.72
N TRP A 18 -4.26 -2.78 -6.24
CA TRP A 18 -3.89 -3.70 -7.32
C TRP A 18 -4.63 -3.32 -8.60
N PRO A 19 -3.93 -2.94 -9.67
CA PRO A 19 -4.55 -2.78 -10.98
C PRO A 19 -5.14 -4.11 -11.42
N SER A 20 -6.36 -4.07 -11.97
CA SER A 20 -7.04 -5.27 -12.45
C SER A 20 -7.32 -5.22 -13.94
N ASN A 21 -7.23 -6.38 -14.60
CA ASN A 21 -7.64 -6.57 -15.98
C ASN A 21 -8.91 -7.40 -16.02
N SER A 22 -10.05 -6.78 -16.32
CA SER A 22 -11.35 -7.46 -16.38
C SER A 22 -11.42 -8.63 -17.37
N SER A 23 -10.55 -8.64 -18.37
CA SER A 23 -10.58 -9.60 -19.48
C SER A 23 -9.47 -10.64 -19.40
N GLY A 24 -8.63 -10.63 -18.37
CA GLY A 24 -7.46 -11.50 -18.27
C GLY A 24 -6.81 -11.46 -16.90
N ASN A 25 -5.53 -11.81 -16.82
CA ASN A 25 -4.81 -11.74 -15.56
C ASN A 25 -4.47 -10.30 -15.18
N ASP A 26 -4.56 -10.00 -13.89
CA ASP A 26 -4.18 -8.72 -13.33
C ASP A 26 -2.67 -8.48 -13.57
N PRO A 27 -2.29 -7.29 -14.06
CA PRO A 27 -0.90 -7.04 -14.39
C PRO A 27 -0.07 -6.85 -13.12
N ILE A 28 1.09 -7.52 -13.08
CA ILE A 28 2.07 -7.42 -12.00
C ILE A 28 3.43 -7.02 -12.58
N TYR A 29 4.20 -6.24 -11.83
CA TYR A 29 5.57 -5.83 -12.21
C TYR A 29 5.69 -5.16 -13.60
N CYS A 30 4.72 -4.32 -13.98
CA CYS A 30 4.60 -3.74 -15.33
C CYS A 30 5.84 -2.97 -15.82
N LYS A 31 6.55 -2.30 -14.92
CA LYS A 31 7.78 -1.55 -15.22
C LYS A 31 8.81 -1.78 -14.12
N ASN A 32 10.07 -1.92 -14.51
CA ASN A 32 11.18 -1.97 -13.57
C ASN A 32 11.54 -0.55 -13.11
N THR A 33 10.67 0.05 -12.29
CA THR A 33 10.89 1.39 -11.71
C THR A 33 11.04 1.25 -10.21
N THR A 34 12.17 1.68 -9.69
CA THR A 34 12.41 1.73 -8.25
C THR A 34 11.50 2.78 -7.61
N MET A 35 10.83 2.41 -6.53
CA MET A 35 10.01 3.33 -5.73
C MET A 35 10.89 4.46 -5.17
N ASN A 36 10.46 5.70 -5.40
CA ASN A 36 11.14 6.88 -4.89
C ASN A 36 10.25 7.55 -3.84
N SER A 37 10.62 7.38 -2.56
CA SER A 37 9.88 7.90 -1.41
C SER A 37 9.72 9.42 -1.42
N THR A 38 10.67 10.17 -1.99
CA THR A 38 10.57 11.63 -2.08
C THR A 38 9.36 12.10 -2.90
N LYS A 39 8.89 11.29 -3.86
CA LYS A 39 7.71 11.60 -4.67
C LYS A 39 6.40 11.53 -3.89
N ILE A 40 6.38 10.86 -2.74
CA ILE A 40 5.20 10.68 -1.89
C ILE A 40 5.37 11.32 -0.51
N ALA A 41 6.42 12.13 -0.31
CA ALA A 41 6.75 12.72 0.98
C ALA A 41 5.62 13.61 1.56
N ASN A 42 4.81 14.23 0.69
CA ASN A 42 3.66 15.02 1.10
C ASN A 42 2.47 14.17 1.59
N LEU A 43 2.50 12.85 1.39
CA LEU A 43 1.46 11.91 1.82
C LEU A 43 1.84 11.15 3.10
N THR A 44 3.07 11.27 3.60
CA THR A 44 3.59 10.48 4.73
C THR A 44 2.65 10.47 5.93
N ALA A 45 2.21 11.65 6.39
CA ALA A 45 1.30 11.75 7.54
C ALA A 45 -0.05 11.06 7.35
N ARG A 46 -0.50 10.84 6.11
CA ARG A 46 -1.76 10.13 5.80
C ARG A 46 -1.56 8.61 5.69
N LEU A 47 -0.35 8.19 5.32
CA LEU A 47 0.01 6.78 5.17
C LEU A 47 0.42 6.13 6.50
N GLU A 48 0.92 6.93 7.45
CA GLU A 48 1.35 6.48 8.78
C GLU A 48 0.24 6.55 9.84
N ILE A 49 -1.01 6.83 9.43
CA ILE A 49 -2.16 6.77 10.34
C ILE A 49 -2.36 5.29 10.68
N ILE A 50 -1.79 4.88 11.82
CA ILE A 50 -1.96 3.59 12.47
C ILE A 50 -2.88 3.85 13.66
#